data_AF-A0A0F8WPN9-F1
#
_entry.id   AF-A0A0F8WPN9-F1
#
_cell.length_a   1.000
_cell.length_b   1.000
_cell.length_c   1.000
_cell.angle_alpha   90.00
_cell.angle_beta   90.00
_cell.angle_gamma   90.00
#
_symmetry.space_group_name_H-M   'P 1'
#
loop_
_entity.id
_entity.type
_entity.pdbx_description
1 polymer ?
#
loop_
_entity_poly.entity_id
_entity_poly.type
_entity_poly.pdbx_seq_one_letter_code
_entity_poly.pdbx_strand_id
1 'polypeptide(L)'
;MILTVNSEYEKLVSPLSSEEYASLKKSIKEDGLWMPILVNPGGEILDGHHRFRACLELNIPTKHAVREFENKLLEKRFVIECNLKRRQLNDFQIAELGITLLEIEQELAKQRQGSRTDLTLAS
;
A
#
# COMPACT_ATOMS: atom_id res chain seq x y z
N MET A 1 3.20 -2.96 18.98
CA MET A 1 3.89 -2.96 17.68
C MET A 1 4.17 -1.51 17.30
N ILE A 2 5.38 -1.20 16.85
CA ILE A 2 5.72 0.13 16.32
C ILE A 2 5.42 0.13 14.83
N LEU A 3 4.73 1.16 14.34
CA LEU A 3 4.39 1.32 12.93
C LEU A 3 5.51 2.08 12.23
N THR A 4 5.94 1.60 11.06
CA THR A 4 7.04 2.20 10.30
C THR A 4 6.63 2.47 8.86
N VAL A 5 7.16 3.54 8.29
CA VAL A 5 7.00 3.86 6.87
C VAL A 5 8.16 3.20 6.13
N ASN A 6 7.85 2.24 5.25
CA ASN A 6 8.83 1.67 4.33
C ASN A 6 8.89 2.55 3.07
N SER A 7 10.09 3.01 2.71
CA SER A 7 10.29 3.92 1.57
C SER A 7 9.93 3.30 0.21
N GLU A 8 9.97 1.98 0.08
CA GLU A 8 9.52 1.28 -1.13
C GLU A 8 8.00 1.26 -1.26
N TYR A 9 7.26 1.30 -0.15
CA TYR A 9 5.80 1.36 -0.15
C TYR A 9 5.32 2.81 -0.29
N GLU A 10 5.97 3.74 0.39
CA GLU A 10 5.64 5.17 0.31
C GLU A 10 5.73 5.71 -1.12
N LYS A 11 6.73 5.28 -1.90
CA LYS A 11 6.87 5.66 -3.31
C LYS A 11 5.73 5.19 -4.21
N LEU A 12 4.98 4.17 -3.79
CA LEU A 12 3.81 3.64 -4.51
C LEU A 12 2.51 4.34 -4.10
N VAL A 13 2.60 5.33 -3.22
CA VAL A 13 1.44 6.09 -2.73
C VAL A 13 1.45 7.47 -3.38
N SER A 14 0.54 7.70 -4.32
CA SER A 14 0.37 9.04 -4.90
C SER A 14 0.05 10.05 -3.78
N PRO A 15 0.68 11.23 -3.77
CA PRO A 15 0.44 12.23 -2.72
C PRO A 15 -1.01 12.73 -2.74
N LEU A 16 -1.47 13.22 -1.59
CA LEU A 16 -2.68 14.04 -1.51
C LEU A 16 -2.35 15.50 -1.82
N SER A 17 -3.29 16.24 -2.42
CA SER A 17 -3.21 17.69 -2.45
C SER A 17 -3.26 18.26 -1.03
N SER A 18 -2.85 19.53 -0.87
CA SER A 18 -2.94 20.23 0.41
C SER A 18 -4.38 20.26 0.95
N GLU A 19 -5.36 20.49 0.07
CA GLU A 19 -6.78 20.53 0.40
C GLU A 19 -7.31 19.15 0.82
N GLU A 20 -6.94 18.10 0.07
CA GLU A 20 -7.34 16.73 0.40
C GLU A 20 -6.75 16.29 1.75
N TYR A 21 -5.49 16.60 2.01
CA TYR A 21 -4.84 16.28 3.27
C TYR A 21 -5.43 17.08 4.44
N ALA A 22 -5.75 18.36 4.23
CA ALA A 22 -6.44 19.18 5.24
C ALA A 22 -7.83 18.62 5.56
N SER A 23 -8.59 18.20 4.54
CA SER A 23 -9.89 17.55 4.70
C SER A 23 -9.77 16.24 5.49
N LEU A 24 -8.78 15.40 5.16
CA LEU A 24 -8.48 14.17 5.89
C LEU A 24 -8.17 14.45 7.37
N LYS A 25 -7.28 15.42 7.65
CA LYS A 25 -6.94 15.81 9.02
C LYS A 25 -8.15 16.31 9.79
N LYS A 26 -9.02 17.09 9.16
CA LYS A 26 -10.24 17.59 9.79
C LYS A 26 -11.15 16.42 10.19
N SER A 27 -11.43 15.49 9.28
CA SER A 27 -12.25 14.31 9.58
C SER A 27 -11.65 13.46 10.70
N ILE A 28 -10.34 13.19 10.68
CA ILE A 28 -9.68 12.43 11.77
C ILE A 28 -9.76 13.17 13.11
N LYS A 29 -9.67 14.50 13.11
CA LYS A 29 -9.79 15.32 14.32
C LYS A 29 -11.20 15.27 14.91
N GLU A 30 -12.22 15.31 14.06
CA GLU A 30 -13.63 15.33 14.46
C GLU A 30 -14.13 13.95 14.89
N ASP A 31 -13.80 12.92 14.10
CA ASP A 31 -14.41 11.60 14.24
C ASP A 31 -13.44 10.51 14.74
N GLY A 32 -12.16 10.85 14.88
CA GLY A 32 -11.08 9.90 15.15
C GLY A 32 -10.72 9.05 13.92
N LEU A 33 -9.82 8.08 14.11
CA LEU A 33 -9.46 7.15 13.05
C LEU A 33 -10.49 6.01 12.92
N TRP A 34 -11.30 6.06 11.86
CA TRP A 34 -12.32 5.04 11.56
C TRP A 34 -11.73 3.79 10.91
N MET A 35 -10.98 3.98 9.83
CA MET A 35 -10.34 2.90 9.11
C MET A 35 -8.95 2.65 9.70
N PRO A 36 -8.65 1.42 10.18
CA PRO A 36 -7.33 1.12 10.71
C PRO A 36 -6.25 1.29 9.62
N ILE A 37 -5.02 1.56 10.07
CA ILE A 37 -3.84 1.50 9.21
C ILE A 37 -3.53 0.02 8.97
N LEU A 38 -3.39 -0.37 7.71
CA LEU A 38 -3.03 -1.75 7.39
C LEU A 38 -1.52 -1.88 7.39
N VAL A 39 -1.00 -2.88 8.09
CA VAL A 39 0.43 -3.13 8.24
C VAL A 39 0.75 -4.59 7.93
N ASN A 40 1.98 -4.89 7.53
CA ASN A 40 2.47 -6.26 7.51
C ASN A 40 2.81 -6.75 8.93
N PRO A 41 3.14 -8.04 9.13
CA PRO A 41 3.52 -8.56 10.46
C PRO A 41 4.72 -7.85 11.11
N GLY A 42 5.58 -7.21 10.31
CA GLY A 42 6.71 -6.40 10.76
C GLY A 42 6.34 -4.97 11.20
N GLY A 43 5.09 -4.55 11.03
CA GLY A 43 4.63 -3.19 11.34
C GLY A 43 4.88 -2.17 10.23
N GLU A 44 5.35 -2.58 9.05
CA GLU A 44 5.50 -1.69 7.89
C GLU A 44 4.12 -1.36 7.32
N ILE A 45 3.86 -0.08 7.06
CA ILE A 45 2.55 0.38 6.60
C ILE A 45 2.32 -0.02 5.13
N LEU A 46 1.20 -0.72 4.90
CA LEU A 46 0.72 -1.15 3.59
C LEU A 46 -0.38 -0.23 3.06
N ASP A 47 -1.29 0.23 3.93
CA ASP A 47 -2.31 1.23 3.59
C ASP A 47 -2.56 2.20 4.74
N GLY A 48 -2.93 3.43 4.41
CA GLY A 48 -3.21 4.47 5.38
C GLY A 48 -2.00 5.34 5.74
N HIS A 49 -1.00 5.44 4.87
CA HIS A 49 0.17 6.32 5.03
C HIS A 49 -0.22 7.76 5.44
N HIS A 50 -1.15 8.37 4.71
CA HIS A 50 -1.65 9.71 5.05
C HIS A 50 -2.43 9.76 6.37
N ARG A 51 -3.20 8.71 6.69
CA ARG A 51 -3.94 8.61 7.96
C ARG A 51 -2.98 8.51 9.14
N PHE A 52 -1.93 7.70 9.00
CA PHE A 52 -0.86 7.57 9.99
C PHE A 52 -0.19 8.90 10.27
N ARG A 53 0.27 9.60 9.21
CA ARG A 53 0.89 10.92 9.33
C ARG A 53 -0.06 11.94 10.00
N ALA A 54 -1.32 11.97 9.58
CA ALA A 54 -2.33 12.86 10.16
C ALA A 54 -2.56 12.57 11.65
N CYS A 55 -2.64 11.29 12.05
CA CYS A 55 -2.78 10.90 13.46
C CYS A 55 -1.58 11.35 14.30
N LEU A 56 -0.36 11.17 13.79
CA LEU A 56 0.85 11.64 14.47
C LEU A 56 0.84 13.17 14.66
N GLU A 57 0.55 13.92 13.61
CA GLU A 57 0.49 15.39 13.66
C GLU A 57 -0.61 15.91 14.61
N LEU A 58 -1.70 15.16 14.77
CA LEU A 58 -2.83 15.52 15.64
C LEU A 58 -2.71 14.96 17.06
N ASN A 59 -1.69 14.17 17.36
CA ASN A 59 -1.55 13.40 18.60
C ASN A 59 -2.76 12.49 18.88
N ILE A 60 -3.33 11.90 17.83
CA ILE A 60 -4.46 10.96 17.93
C ILE A 60 -3.93 9.52 17.93
N PRO A 61 -4.37 8.65 18.86
CA PRO A 61 -3.96 7.26 18.87
C PRO A 61 -4.28 6.55 17.56
N THR A 62 -3.29 5.84 17.01
CA THR A 62 -3.46 5.04 15.81
C THR A 62 -4.06 3.67 16.14
N LYS A 63 -4.93 3.19 15.24
CA LYS A 63 -5.42 1.82 15.23
C LYS A 63 -4.86 1.13 14.00
N HIS A 64 -4.48 -0.14 14.12
CA HIS A 64 -3.93 -0.91 13.01
C HIS A 64 -4.54 -2.30 12.92
N ALA A 65 -4.46 -2.87 11.72
CA ALA A 65 -4.77 -4.27 11.46
C ALA A 65 -3.64 -4.88 10.64
N VAL A 66 -3.28 -6.12 10.98
CA VAL A 66 -2.22 -6.85 10.29
C VAL A 66 -2.79 -7.56 9.08
N ARG A 67 -2.09 -7.45 7.94
CA ARG A 67 -2.34 -8.23 6.74
C ARG A 67 -1.05 -8.91 6.31
N GLU A 68 -1.11 -10.23 6.20
CA GLU A 68 0.03 -11.06 5.83
C GLU A 68 0.03 -11.37 4.34
N PHE A 69 1.24 -11.44 3.77
CA PHE A 69 1.51 -11.79 2.39
C PHE A 69 2.74 -12.69 2.35
N GLU A 70 2.83 -13.53 1.32
CA GLU A 70 3.92 -14.49 1.18
C GLU A 70 5.29 -13.82 0.98
N ASN A 71 5.31 -12.62 0.37
CA ASN A 71 6.53 -11.88 0.10
C ASN A 71 6.26 -10.38 -0.12
N LYS A 72 7.34 -9.59 -0.13
CA LYS A 72 7.28 -8.14 -0.34
C LYS A 72 6.73 -7.72 -1.70
N LEU A 73 6.83 -8.57 -2.72
CA LEU A 73 6.30 -8.24 -4.05
C LEU A 73 4.76 -8.21 -4.04
N LEU A 74 4.12 -9.15 -3.33
CA LEU A 74 2.68 -9.13 -3.08
C LEU A 74 2.24 -7.97 -2.17
N GLU A 75 3.08 -7.58 -1.21
CA GLU A 75 2.83 -6.37 -0.40
C GLU A 75 2.81 -5.11 -1.28
N LYS A 76 3.80 -4.92 -2.16
CA LYS A 76 3.85 -3.78 -3.10
C LYS A 76 2.63 -3.75 -4.01
N ARG A 77 2.24 -4.91 -4.56
CA ARG A 77 1.02 -5.05 -5.36
C ARG A 77 -0.19 -4.54 -4.58
N PHE A 78 -0.32 -4.98 -3.33
CA PHE A 78 -1.44 -4.58 -2.48
C PHE A 78 -1.46 -3.06 -2.18
N VAL A 79 -0.30 -2.44 -1.93
CA VAL A 79 -0.19 -0.98 -1.74
C VAL A 79 -0.74 -0.23 -2.95
N ILE A 80 -0.36 -0.66 -4.17
CA ILE A 80 -0.84 -0.05 -5.42
C ILE A 80 -2.34 -0.26 -5.61
N GLU A 81 -2.85 -1.48 -5.38
CA GLU A 81 -4.28 -1.77 -5.47
C GLU A 81 -5.13 -0.97 -4.48
N CYS A 82 -4.61 -0.69 -3.28
CA CYS A 82 -5.22 0.22 -2.33
C CYS A 82 -5.24 1.66 -2.85
N ASN A 83 -4.14 2.11 -3.46
CA ASN A 83 -4.06 3.45 -4.02
C ASN A 83 -5.03 3.64 -5.19
N LEU A 84 -5.08 2.70 -6.14
CA LEU A 84 -5.97 2.71 -7.31
C LEU A 84 -7.46 2.76 -6.97
N LYS A 85 -7.87 2.34 -5.75
CA LYS A 85 -9.26 2.44 -5.28
C LYS A 85 -9.63 3.85 -4.80
N ARG A 86 -8.68 4.78 -4.72
CA ARG A 86 -8.95 6.18 -4.36
C ARG A 86 -9.65 6.88 -5.53
N ARG A 87 -10.83 7.43 -5.24
CA ARG A 87 -11.69 8.08 -6.24
C ARG A 87 -11.15 9.42 -6.74
N GLN A 88 -10.17 9.98 -6.04
CA GLN A 88 -9.62 11.30 -6.30
C GLN A 88 -8.33 11.28 -7.14
N LEU A 89 -7.88 10.10 -7.58
CA LEU A 89 -6.72 10.03 -8.46
C LEU A 89 -7.04 10.66 -9.82
N ASN A 90 -6.06 11.37 -10.37
CA ASN A 90 -6.13 11.84 -11.75
C ASN A 90 -5.63 10.78 -12.73
N ASP A 91 -5.94 10.95 -14.02
CA ASP A 91 -5.59 10.01 -15.07
C ASP A 91 -4.09 9.72 -15.16
N PHE A 92 -3.24 10.71 -14.88
CA PHE A 92 -1.79 10.55 -14.88
C PHE A 92 -1.31 9.65 -13.74
N GLN A 93 -1.83 9.85 -12.52
CA GLN A 93 -1.52 9.02 -11.35
C GLN A 93 -2.01 7.58 -11.56
N ILE A 94 -3.21 7.41 -12.13
CA ILE A 94 -3.74 6.08 -12.48
C ILE A 94 -2.82 5.38 -13.48
N ALA A 95 -2.37 6.09 -14.51
CA ALA A 95 -1.47 5.54 -15.51
C ALA A 95 -0.12 5.13 -14.92
N GLU A 96 0.49 5.99 -14.08
CA GLU A 96 1.77 5.71 -13.40
C GLU A 96 1.68 4.46 -12.52
N LEU A 97 0.65 4.37 -11.66
CA LEU A 97 0.39 3.19 -10.84
C LEU A 97 0.11 1.94 -11.68
N GLY A 98 -0.57 2.09 -12.81
CA GLY A 98 -0.85 1.00 -13.74
C GLY A 98 0.41 0.41 -14.37
N ILE A 99 1.38 1.26 -14.73
CA ILE A 99 2.68 0.82 -15.25
C ILE A 99 3.43 0.02 -14.17
N THR A 100 3.53 0.55 -12.96
CA THR A 100 4.22 -0.16 -11.87
C THR A 100 3.52 -1.48 -11.49
N LEU A 101 2.18 -1.51 -11.52
CA LEU A 101 1.43 -2.74 -11.28
C LEU A 101 1.72 -3.79 -12.36
N LEU A 102 1.79 -3.38 -13.63
CA LEU A 102 2.11 -4.27 -14.74
C LEU A 102 3.50 -4.91 -14.57
N GLU A 103 4.50 -4.14 -14.15
CA GLU A 103 5.86 -4.65 -13.88
C GLU A 103 5.86 -5.71 -12.77
N ILE A 104 5.10 -5.47 -11.70
CA ILE A 104 4.95 -6.42 -10.60
C ILE A 104 4.25 -7.71 -11.06
N GLU A 105 3.16 -7.59 -11.84
CA GLU A 105 2.46 -8.76 -12.38
C GLU A 105 3.33 -9.59 -13.34
N GLN A 106 4.16 -8.93 -14.14
CA GLN A 106 5.14 -9.61 -15.01
C GLN A 106 6.16 -10.40 -14.19
N GLU A 107 6.66 -9.83 -13.10
CA GLU A 107 7.60 -10.51 -12.21
C GLU A 107 6.94 -11.71 -11.50
N LEU A 108 5.72 -11.54 -11.00
CA LEU A 108 4.93 -12.64 -10.44
C LEU A 108 4.69 -13.76 -11.47
N ALA A 109 4.42 -13.41 -12.72
CA ALA A 109 4.23 -14.38 -13.80
C ALA A 109 5.51 -15.19 -14.09
N LYS A 110 6.68 -14.54 -14.08
CA LYS A 110 7.98 -15.23 -14.25
C LYS A 110 8.24 -16.22 -13.13
N GLN A 111 7.96 -15.84 -11.88
CA GLN A 111 8.12 -16.72 -10.72
C GLN A 111 7.25 -17.99 -10.84
N ARG A 112 6.01 -17.84 -11.32
CA ARG A 112 5.13 -18.99 -11.59
C ARG A 112 5.68 -19.91 -12.70
N GLN A 113 6.28 -19.35 -13.75
CA GLN A 113 6.86 -20.13 -14.85
C GLN A 113 8.16 -20.86 -14.47
N GLY A 114 9.03 -20.24 -13.66
CA GLY A 114 10.26 -20.84 -13.16
C GLY A 114 10.06 -21.97 -12.14
N SER A 115 8.82 -22.16 -11.66
CA SER A 115 8.44 -23.21 -10.71
C SER A 115 8.07 -24.55 -11.38
N ARG A 116 8.05 -24.64 -12.73
CA ARG A 116 7.79 -25.88 -13.45
C ARG A 116 8.91 -26.91 -13.22
N THR A 117 8.67 -27.85 -12.33
CA THR A 117 9.58 -28.97 -11.99
C THR A 117 9.28 -30.25 -12.78
N ASP A 118 8.32 -30.21 -13.70
CA ASP A 118 7.72 -31.38 -14.34
C ASP A 118 8.30 -31.72 -15.74
N LEU A 119 9.22 -30.91 -16.30
CA LEU A 119 9.72 -31.07 -17.66
C LEU A 119 11.15 -31.64 -17.77
N THR A 120 11.75 -32.17 -16.70
CA THR A 120 13.14 -32.68 -16.70
C THR A 120 13.30 -34.20 -16.64
N LEU A 121 12.25 -35.00 -16.83
CA LEU A 121 12.38 -36.46 -16.89
C LEU A 121 11.65 -37.05 -18.11
N ALA A 122 12.33 -37.06 -19.24
CA ALA A 122 12.11 -38.03 -20.31
C ALA A 122 13.42 -38.20 -21.10
N SER A 123 14.29 -39.04 -20.56
CA SER A 123 15.41 -39.70 -21.26
C SER A 123 15.02 -41.15 -21.54
#